data_AF-A0AAU6L2X2-F1
#
_entry.id   AF-A0AAU6L2X2-F1
#
_cell.length_a   1.000
_cell.length_b   1.000
_cell.length_c   1.000
_cell.angle_alpha   90.00
_cell.angle_beta   90.00
_cell.angle_gamma   90.00
#
_symmetry.space_group_name_H-M   'P 1'
#
loop_
_entity.id
_entity.type
_entity.pdbx_description
1 polymer ?
#
loop_
_entity_poly.entity_id
_entity_poly.type
_entity_poly.pdbx_seq_one_letter_code
_entity_poly.pdbx_strand_id
1 'polypeptide(L)'
;MAPATLQGAERTEASPAMEDPGARTTERWSPTREELASVRTTVARLRAAYPSVDADTVEATVKAAYDSYRQARVRKYVPILAERRSRKALAVVVGSTPDVLGDAP
;
A
#
# COMPACT_ATOMS: atom_id res chain seq x y z
N MET A 1 -50.36 49.03 26.81
CA MET A 1 -48.92 48.75 26.64
C MET A 1 -48.64 47.37 27.18
N ALA A 2 -48.04 46.50 26.37
CA ALA A 2 -47.91 45.06 26.61
C ALA A 2 -46.80 44.70 27.63
N PRO A 3 -46.89 43.56 28.35
CA PRO A 3 -45.78 42.99 29.09
C PRO A 3 -44.93 42.08 28.18
N ALA A 4 -43.62 42.29 28.14
CA ALA A 4 -42.69 41.43 27.41
C ALA A 4 -42.33 40.21 28.27
N THR A 5 -42.74 39.02 27.81
CA THR A 5 -42.30 37.72 28.33
C THR A 5 -41.11 37.17 27.52
N LEU A 6 -40.16 36.59 28.26
CA LEU A 6 -39.30 35.43 27.93
C LEU A 6 -38.47 35.45 26.64
N GLN A 7 -37.14 35.30 26.74
CA GLN A 7 -36.43 34.26 25.96
C GLN A 7 -34.98 34.03 26.41
N GLY A 8 -34.64 32.77 26.69
CA GLY A 8 -33.41 32.16 26.17
C GLY A 8 -32.17 32.19 27.06
N ALA A 9 -32.19 31.47 28.17
CA ALA A 9 -30.98 30.98 28.82
C ALA A 9 -30.66 29.57 28.31
N GLU A 10 -30.15 29.43 27.08
CA GLU A 10 -29.71 28.12 26.56
C GLU A 10 -29.01 28.22 25.21
N ARG A 11 -27.69 28.27 25.25
CA ARG A 11 -26.82 27.19 24.76
C ARG A 11 -25.39 27.67 24.82
N THR A 12 -24.66 27.13 25.79
CA THR A 12 -23.23 26.90 25.62
C THR A 12 -23.10 25.99 24.40
N GLU A 13 -22.86 26.59 23.24
CA GLU A 13 -22.47 25.85 22.05
C GLU A 13 -21.09 25.25 22.35
N ALA A 14 -21.13 24.00 22.82
CA ALA A 14 -19.98 23.14 22.90
C ALA A 14 -19.27 23.22 21.55
N SER A 15 -18.04 23.75 21.55
CA SER A 15 -17.15 23.66 20.40
C SER A 15 -17.19 22.22 19.90
N PRO A 16 -17.50 21.95 18.62
CA PRO A 16 -17.28 20.62 18.11
C PRO A 16 -15.79 20.38 18.24
N ALA A 17 -15.44 19.42 19.10
CA ALA A 17 -14.10 18.87 19.17
C ALA A 17 -13.71 18.59 17.73
N MET A 18 -12.70 19.31 17.26
CA MET A 18 -12.09 19.15 15.95
C MET A 18 -11.74 17.67 15.82
N GLU A 19 -12.59 16.93 15.12
CA GLU A 19 -12.46 15.49 14.93
C GLU A 19 -11.07 15.24 14.36
N ASP A 20 -10.28 14.41 15.05
CA ASP A 20 -8.97 13.98 14.57
C ASP A 20 -9.11 13.49 13.11
N PRO A 21 -8.53 14.21 12.13
CA PRO A 21 -8.67 13.84 10.72
C PRO A 21 -7.91 12.56 10.37
N GLY A 22 -7.20 11.94 11.32
CA GLY A 22 -6.51 10.66 11.17
C GLY A 22 -7.38 9.43 11.40
N ALA A 23 -8.52 9.55 12.09
CA ALA A 23 -9.33 8.41 12.49
C ALA A 23 -10.24 7.82 11.38
N ARG A 24 -10.46 8.53 10.26
CA ARG A 24 -11.57 8.22 9.33
C ARG A 24 -11.30 7.29 8.15
N THR A 25 -10.13 6.66 8.00
CA THR A 25 -9.93 5.74 6.87
C THR A 25 -9.11 4.51 7.24
N THR A 26 -9.65 3.65 8.10
CA THR A 26 -9.48 2.21 7.90
C THR A 26 -10.46 1.73 6.83
N GLU A 27 -10.47 2.38 5.67
CA GLU A 27 -11.14 1.80 4.51
C GLU A 27 -10.43 0.46 4.27
N ARG A 28 -11.18 -0.64 4.43
CA ARG A 28 -10.70 -2.00 4.22
C ARG A 28 -10.18 -2.07 2.78
N TRP A 29 -8.87 -1.92 2.63
CA TRP A 29 -8.22 -1.87 1.33
C TRP A 29 -8.66 -3.07 0.49
N SER A 30 -9.08 -2.79 -0.75
CA SER A 30 -9.44 -3.80 -1.74
C SER A 30 -8.60 -3.56 -3.00
N PRO A 31 -7.88 -4.58 -3.51
CA PRO A 31 -7.06 -4.45 -4.71
C PRO A 31 -7.94 -4.28 -5.96
N THR A 32 -7.52 -3.42 -6.89
CA THR A 32 -8.23 -3.30 -8.18
C THR A 32 -7.95 -4.51 -9.08
N ARG A 33 -8.83 -4.75 -10.06
CA ARG A 33 -8.62 -5.82 -11.06
C ARG A 33 -7.31 -5.65 -11.83
N GLU A 34 -6.95 -4.40 -12.12
CA GLU A 34 -5.70 -4.04 -12.81
C GLU A 34 -4.47 -4.34 -11.95
N GLU A 35 -4.53 -4.06 -10.64
CA GLU A 35 -3.48 -4.43 -9.70
C GLU A 35 -3.29 -5.95 -9.66
N LEU A 36 -4.38 -6.72 -9.56
CA LEU A 36 -4.31 -8.19 -9.56
C LEU A 36 -3.76 -8.75 -10.87
N ALA A 37 -4.15 -8.19 -12.01
CA ALA A 37 -3.58 -8.57 -13.31
C ALA A 37 -2.08 -8.27 -13.35
N SER A 38 -1.65 -7.11 -12.85
CA SER A 38 -0.25 -6.71 -12.79
C SER A 38 0.57 -7.64 -11.87
N VAL A 39 0.00 -8.05 -10.73
CA VAL A 39 0.62 -9.02 -9.82
C VAL A 39 0.82 -10.37 -10.52
N ARG A 40 -0.20 -10.90 -11.20
CA ARG A 40 -0.10 -12.17 -11.96
C ARG A 40 0.95 -12.10 -13.07
N THR A 41 0.95 -11.03 -13.85
CA THR A 41 1.97 -10.79 -14.90
C THR A 41 3.37 -10.68 -14.31
N THR A 42 3.51 -10.13 -13.10
CA THR A 42 4.78 -10.07 -12.37
C THR A 42 5.24 -11.45 -11.94
N VAL A 43 4.36 -12.28 -11.37
CA VAL A 43 4.69 -13.68 -11.02
C VAL A 43 5.17 -14.45 -12.24
N ALA A 44 4.45 -14.38 -13.36
CA ALA A 44 4.83 -15.07 -14.60
C ALA A 44 6.24 -14.64 -15.09
N ARG A 45 6.51 -13.33 -15.11
CA ARG A 45 7.82 -12.80 -15.53
C ARG A 45 8.94 -13.22 -14.56
N LEU A 46 8.68 -13.23 -13.26
CA LEU A 46 9.70 -13.62 -12.27
C LEU A 46 9.96 -15.12 -12.26
N ARG A 47 8.95 -15.97 -12.46
CA ARG A 47 9.16 -17.41 -12.66
C ARG A 47 10.06 -17.69 -13.86
N ALA A 48 9.87 -16.96 -14.96
CA ALA A 48 10.75 -17.07 -16.13
C ALA A 48 12.16 -16.54 -15.87
N ALA A 49 12.32 -15.46 -15.10
CA ALA A 49 13.61 -14.84 -14.81
C ALA A 49 14.44 -15.59 -13.74
N TYR A 50 13.79 -16.34 -12.86
CA TYR A 50 14.41 -17.07 -11.75
C TYR A 50 14.06 -18.57 -11.82
N PRO A 51 14.46 -19.31 -12.88
CA PRO A 51 14.05 -20.70 -13.08
C PRO A 51 14.62 -21.67 -12.03
N SER A 52 15.65 -21.26 -11.29
CA SER A 52 16.23 -22.02 -10.17
C SER A 52 15.49 -21.83 -8.84
N VAL A 53 14.56 -20.87 -8.75
CA VAL A 53 13.76 -20.62 -7.56
C VAL A 53 12.43 -21.34 -7.70
N ASP A 54 12.00 -21.99 -6.63
CA ASP A 54 10.70 -22.64 -6.55
C ASP A 54 9.54 -21.69 -6.90
N ALA A 55 8.56 -22.21 -7.63
CA ALA A 55 7.45 -21.43 -8.20
C ALA A 55 6.52 -20.86 -7.13
N ASP A 56 6.31 -21.59 -6.02
CA ASP A 56 5.53 -21.14 -4.87
C ASP A 56 6.29 -20.07 -4.09
N THR A 57 7.62 -20.21 -3.98
CA THR A 57 8.49 -19.20 -3.37
C THR A 57 8.46 -17.87 -4.13
N VAL A 58 8.48 -17.90 -5.47
CA VAL A 58 8.32 -16.69 -6.30
C VAL A 58 6.96 -16.05 -6.05
N GLU A 59 5.88 -16.84 -6.05
CA GLU A 59 4.52 -16.34 -5.84
C GLU A 59 4.34 -15.74 -4.44
N ALA A 60 4.79 -16.42 -3.40
CA ALA A 60 4.76 -15.95 -2.03
C ALA A 60 5.56 -14.65 -1.85
N THR A 61 6.72 -14.55 -2.50
CA THR A 61 7.55 -13.33 -2.47
C THR A 61 6.83 -12.15 -3.10
N VAL A 62 6.23 -12.33 -4.28
CA VAL A 62 5.48 -11.27 -4.96
C VAL A 62 4.27 -10.85 -4.15
N LYS A 63 3.52 -11.81 -3.59
CA LYS A 63 2.37 -11.56 -2.74
C LYS A 63 2.77 -10.76 -1.49
N ALA A 64 3.83 -11.17 -0.79
CA ALA A 64 4.35 -10.47 0.38
C ALA A 64 4.82 -9.04 0.03
N ALA A 65 5.49 -8.88 -1.11
CA ALA A 65 5.91 -7.56 -1.59
C ALA A 65 4.72 -6.65 -1.91
N TYR A 66 3.67 -7.18 -2.52
CA TYR A 66 2.44 -6.45 -2.80
C TYR A 66 1.67 -6.08 -1.51
N ASP A 67 1.49 -7.05 -0.60
CA ASP A 67 0.82 -6.87 0.70
C ASP A 67 1.54 -5.84 1.58
N SER A 68 2.85 -5.65 1.43
CA SER A 68 3.60 -4.62 2.16
C SER A 68 3.13 -3.18 1.86
N TYR A 69 2.43 -2.98 0.75
CA TYR A 69 1.84 -1.69 0.37
C TYR A 69 0.33 -1.61 0.67
N ARG A 70 -0.23 -2.48 1.52
CA ARG A 70 -1.65 -2.46 1.88
C ARG A 70 -2.15 -1.10 2.42
N GLN A 71 -1.28 -0.34 3.08
CA GLN A 71 -1.56 0.98 3.66
C GLN A 71 -1.23 2.15 2.71
N ALA A 72 -0.77 1.88 1.49
CA ALA A 72 -0.42 2.95 0.55
C ALA A 72 -1.68 3.69 0.06
N ARG A 73 -1.70 5.01 0.27
CA ARG A 73 -2.80 5.90 -0.17
C ARG A 73 -2.83 6.07 -1.69
N VAL A 74 -1.65 6.17 -2.33
CA VAL A 74 -1.52 6.27 -3.79
C VAL A 74 -1.10 4.92 -4.35
N ARG A 75 -2.03 4.25 -5.04
CA ARG A 75 -1.85 2.84 -5.45
C ARG A 75 -1.36 2.62 -6.87
N LYS A 76 -1.39 3.65 -7.72
CA LYS A 76 -0.96 3.58 -9.14
C LYS A 76 0.45 2.99 -9.32
N TYR A 77 1.35 3.21 -8.35
CA TYR A 77 2.73 2.76 -8.39
C TYR A 77 3.01 1.48 -7.61
N VAL A 78 2.02 0.94 -6.90
CA VAL A 78 2.20 -0.27 -6.09
C VAL A 78 2.67 -1.46 -6.94
N PRO A 79 2.15 -1.71 -8.15
CA PRO A 79 2.62 -2.84 -8.97
C PRO A 79 4.12 -2.79 -9.29
N ILE A 80 4.62 -1.63 -9.74
CA ILE A 80 6.05 -1.49 -10.11
C ILE A 80 6.96 -1.57 -8.87
N LEU A 81 6.50 -1.04 -7.73
CA LEU A 81 7.25 -1.11 -6.47
C LEU A 81 7.27 -2.53 -5.89
N ALA A 82 6.16 -3.27 -6.01
CA ALA A 82 6.06 -4.68 -5.60
C ALA A 82 6.99 -5.55 -6.46
N GLU A 83 7.01 -5.35 -7.78
CA GLU A 83 7.93 -6.05 -8.68
C GLU A 83 9.40 -5.80 -8.31
N ARG A 84 9.80 -4.53 -8.15
CA ARG A 84 11.18 -4.17 -7.79
C ARG A 84 11.60 -4.81 -6.46
N ARG A 85 10.71 -4.79 -5.46
CA ARG A 85 10.96 -5.42 -4.16
C ARG A 85 11.12 -6.93 -4.28
N SER A 86 10.28 -7.57 -5.10
CA SER A 86 10.33 -9.01 -5.36
C SER A 86 11.66 -9.42 -6.00
N ARG A 87 12.12 -8.69 -7.03
CA ARG A 87 13.42 -8.93 -7.68
C ARG A 87 14.58 -8.86 -6.69
N LYS A 88 14.58 -7.85 -5.81
CA LYS A 88 15.60 -7.72 -4.76
C LYS A 88 15.58 -8.91 -3.80
N ALA A 89 14.41 -9.33 -3.35
CA ALA A 89 14.27 -10.48 -2.45
C ALA A 89 14.75 -11.78 -3.12
N LEU A 90 14.36 -12.03 -4.37
CA LEU A 90 14.77 -13.21 -5.13
C LEU A 90 16.27 -13.21 -5.46
N ALA A 91 16.88 -12.05 -5.74
CA ALA A 91 18.33 -11.95 -5.95
C ALA A 91 19.12 -12.42 -4.72
N VAL A 92 18.66 -12.06 -3.52
CA VAL A 92 19.26 -12.52 -2.25
C VAL A 92 19.13 -14.04 -2.12
N VAL A 93 17.99 -14.63 -2.48
CA VAL A 93 17.78 -16.10 -2.44
C VAL A 93 18.73 -16.84 -3.37
N VAL A 94 19.01 -16.28 -4.54
CA VAL A 94 19.90 -16.88 -5.56
C VAL A 94 21.38 -16.68 -5.21
N GLY A 95 21.69 -15.88 -4.19
CA GLY A 95 23.08 -15.49 -3.88
C GLY A 95 23.68 -14.53 -4.91
N SER A 96 22.86 -14.00 -5.83
CA SER A 96 23.27 -12.87 -6.66
C SER A 96 23.19 -11.61 -5.81
N THR A 97 24.32 -11.15 -5.30
CA THR A 97 24.45 -9.72 -4.99
C THR A 97 24.07 -8.98 -6.26
N PRO A 98 23.03 -8.13 -6.29
CA PRO A 98 22.80 -7.28 -7.45
C PRO A 98 24.07 -6.45 -7.61
N ASP A 99 24.82 -6.80 -8.64
CA ASP A 99 26.06 -6.18 -9.05
C ASP A 99 25.91 -4.66 -8.89
N VAL A 100 26.68 -4.10 -7.97
CA VAL A 100 26.77 -2.66 -7.77
C VAL A 100 27.52 -2.16 -9.00
N LEU A 101 26.78 -1.94 -10.09
CA LEU A 101 27.30 -1.33 -11.30
C LEU A 101 27.61 0.14 -10.96
N GLY A 102 28.83 0.34 -10.47
CA GLY A 102 29.38 1.60 -9.99
C GLY A 102 30.89 1.49 -9.86
N ASP A 103 31.54 0.79 -10.79
CA ASP A 103 32.97 0.91 -11.01
C ASP A 103 33.15 1.54 -12.41
N ALA A 104 33.52 2.81 -12.41
CA ALA A 104 34.03 3.51 -13.58
C ALA A 104 35.46 3.95 -13.24
N PRO A 105 36.40 3.84 -14.20
CA PRO A 105 37.80 4.22 -13.98
C PRO A 105 37.98 5.73 -13.82
#